data_AF-A0A1H9KEB0-F1
#
_entry.id   AF-A0A1H9KEB0-F1
#
_cell.length_a   1.000
_cell.length_b   1.000
_cell.length_c   1.000
_cell.angle_alpha   90.00
_cell.angle_beta   90.00
_cell.angle_gamma   90.00
#
_symmetry.space_group_name_H-M   'P 1'
#
loop_
_entity.id
_entity.type
_entity.pdbx_description
1 polymer ?
#
loop_
_entity_poly.entity_id
_entity_poly.type
_entity_poly.pdbx_seq_one_letter_code
_entity_poly.pdbx_strand_id
1 'polypeptide(L)'
;MSSQIPLLVAQAEFDSGVKKMAQISARLAYVLMCATLSWGVLIATGWAEKLTGREGLKNGHMVLASLAIAFGCIHAFAFSLLQGAPLGIIKLILPFVDGGLFRHALGILGLEVMLAIAVLASMRHKVFYRKWLRFHQTAYIAVTITVVHSWFGAIANGNLSVLWLAGLTVLVPTATLALARFLPPEVLVRIGMLDPERGKEPGVGEGDAMDVSVNNEKCHRYGTCQAEAPDVFQLIEDNRLTYNRRPPEEHFAQARAAQRACPMRAIEIRERVK
;
A
#
# COMPACT_ATOMS: atom_id res chain seq x y z
N MET A 1 46.11 12.91 28.13
CA MET A 1 45.51 11.85 27.29
C MET A 1 44.59 10.91 28.08
N SER A 2 44.86 10.56 29.34
CA SER A 2 44.01 9.64 30.13
C SER A 2 42.59 10.11 30.46
N SER A 3 42.31 11.41 30.43
CA SER A 3 40.98 11.96 30.77
C SER A 3 39.96 11.86 29.61
N GLN A 4 40.41 11.59 28.38
CA GLN A 4 39.53 11.47 27.20
C GLN A 4 39.03 10.04 26.97
N ILE A 5 39.71 9.03 27.52
CA ILE A 5 39.34 7.61 27.35
C ILE A 5 37.95 7.29 27.94
N PRO A 6 37.60 7.73 29.16
CA PRO A 6 36.27 7.45 29.73
C PRO A 6 35.14 8.09 28.90
N LEU A 7 35.36 9.30 28.38
CA LEU A 7 34.39 10.00 27.54
C LEU A 7 34.18 9.29 26.19
N LEU A 8 35.26 8.85 25.55
CA LEU A 8 35.21 8.10 24.29
C LEU A 8 34.50 6.75 24.46
N VAL A 9 34.72 6.06 25.59
CA VAL A 9 34.03 4.81 25.90
C VAL A 9 32.54 5.05 26.12
N ALA A 10 32.16 6.05 26.92
CA ALA A 10 30.76 6.41 27.16
C ALA A 10 30.03 6.80 25.85
N GLN A 11 30.72 7.54 24.98
CA GLN A 11 30.20 7.91 23.65
C GLN A 11 29.98 6.68 22.76
N ALA A 12 30.95 5.74 22.74
CA ALA A 12 30.84 4.52 21.96
C ALA A 12 29.69 3.62 22.45
N GLU A 13 29.51 3.50 23.77
CA GLU A 13 28.38 2.77 24.36
C GLU A 13 27.04 3.39 23.99
N PHE A 14 26.92 4.71 24.12
CA PHE A 14 25.72 5.44 23.71
C PHE A 14 25.39 5.25 22.23
N ASP A 15 26.36 5.46 21.34
CA ASP A 15 26.19 5.26 19.90
C ASP A 15 25.83 3.81 19.56
N SER A 16 26.32 2.82 20.32
CA SER A 16 25.94 1.42 20.15
C SER A 16 24.45 1.20 20.48
N GLY A 17 23.93 1.84 21.52
CA GLY A 17 22.52 1.80 21.91
C GLY A 17 21.63 2.44 20.84
N VAL A 18 22.00 3.63 20.35
CA VAL A 18 21.28 4.32 19.28
C VAL A 18 21.26 3.49 17.99
N LYS A 19 22.38 2.87 17.61
CA LYS A 19 22.46 1.97 16.45
C LYS A 19 21.54 0.75 16.60
N LYS A 20 21.47 0.15 17.78
CA LYS A 20 20.54 -0.96 18.06
C LYS A 20 19.07 -0.53 17.93
N MET A 21 18.73 0.64 18.48
CA MET A 21 17.39 1.23 18.33
C MET A 21 17.04 1.46 16.87
N ALA A 22 17.96 2.05 16.09
CA ALA A 22 17.79 2.29 14.65
C ALA A 22 17.58 0.96 13.88
N GLN A 23 18.29 -0.11 14.25
CA GLN A 23 18.15 -1.41 13.60
C GLN A 23 16.82 -2.10 13.92
N ILE A 24 16.37 -2.08 15.18
CA ILE A 24 15.11 -2.72 15.59
C ILE A 24 13.92 -1.97 14.98
N SER A 25 13.92 -0.64 15.05
CA SER A 25 12.88 0.19 14.42
C SER A 25 12.82 -0.02 12.91
N ALA A 26 13.95 -0.12 12.21
CA ALA A 26 13.99 -0.44 10.77
C ALA A 26 13.33 -1.79 10.45
N ARG A 27 13.64 -2.83 11.23
CA ARG A 27 13.08 -4.19 11.03
C ARG A 27 11.57 -4.20 11.26
N LEU A 28 11.10 -3.54 12.31
CA LEU A 28 9.67 -3.40 12.58
C LEU A 28 8.97 -2.62 11.46
N ALA A 29 9.54 -1.50 11.03
CA ALA A 29 9.01 -0.70 9.93
C ALA A 29 8.90 -1.54 8.64
N TYR A 30 9.93 -2.33 8.31
CA TYR A 30 9.93 -3.20 7.13
C TYR A 30 8.78 -4.22 7.14
N VAL A 31 8.61 -4.94 8.26
CA VAL A 31 7.55 -5.96 8.39
C VAL A 31 6.17 -5.31 8.34
N LEU A 32 5.97 -4.22 9.08
CA LEU A 32 4.71 -3.49 9.11
C LEU A 32 4.36 -2.88 7.75
N MET A 33 5.35 -2.37 7.02
CA MET A 33 5.17 -1.85 5.66
C MET A 33 4.73 -2.96 4.69
N CYS A 34 5.38 -4.13 4.74
CA CYS A 34 4.98 -5.28 3.91
C CYS A 34 3.56 -5.76 4.25
N ALA A 35 3.24 -5.85 5.55
CA ALA A 35 1.90 -6.19 6.00
C ALA A 35 0.86 -5.15 5.55
N THR A 36 1.18 -3.86 5.64
CA THR A 36 0.33 -2.75 5.18
C THR A 36 -0.01 -2.88 3.70
N LEU A 37 1.00 -3.16 2.86
CA LEU A 37 0.82 -3.35 1.43
C LEU A 37 -0.06 -4.56 1.13
N SER A 38 0.20 -5.70 1.77
CA SER A 38 -0.64 -6.90 1.66
C SER A 38 -2.09 -6.60 2.06
N TRP A 39 -2.30 -5.88 3.17
CA TRP A 39 -3.64 -5.45 3.60
C TRP A 39 -4.33 -4.55 2.58
N GLY A 40 -3.59 -3.61 1.99
CA GLY A 40 -4.10 -2.71 0.94
C GLY A 40 -4.57 -3.47 -0.31
N VAL A 41 -3.87 -4.54 -0.67
CA VAL A 41 -4.30 -5.45 -1.74
C VAL A 41 -5.58 -6.19 -1.34
N LEU A 42 -5.62 -6.79 -0.15
CA LEU A 42 -6.80 -7.53 0.34
C LEU A 42 -8.06 -6.66 0.41
N ILE A 43 -7.93 -5.38 0.78
CA ILE A 43 -9.04 -4.41 0.77
C ILE A 43 -9.56 -4.16 -0.65
N ALA A 44 -8.65 -4.03 -1.60
CA ALA A 44 -9.01 -3.68 -2.97
C ALA A 44 -9.62 -4.87 -3.72
N THR A 45 -9.13 -6.08 -3.48
CA THR A 45 -9.63 -7.28 -4.14
C THR A 45 -10.85 -7.91 -3.43
N GLY A 46 -11.04 -7.62 -2.14
CA GLY A 46 -12.14 -8.18 -1.34
C GLY A 46 -11.94 -9.63 -0.92
N TRP A 47 -10.78 -10.24 -1.21
CA TRP A 47 -10.53 -11.67 -0.98
C TRP A 47 -10.68 -12.09 0.49
N ALA A 48 -10.39 -11.18 1.43
CA ALA A 48 -10.45 -11.46 2.86
C ALA A 48 -11.73 -10.91 3.54
N GLU A 49 -12.75 -10.48 2.80
CA GLU A 49 -13.96 -9.88 3.38
C GLU A 49 -14.69 -10.84 4.34
N LYS A 50 -14.71 -12.15 4.03
CA LYS A 50 -15.35 -13.17 4.85
C LYS A 50 -14.69 -13.39 6.22
N LEU A 51 -13.42 -13.03 6.38
CA LEU A 51 -12.65 -13.30 7.61
C LEU A 51 -12.87 -12.25 8.71
N THR A 52 -12.82 -10.97 8.36
CA THR A 52 -12.84 -9.86 9.34
C THR A 52 -13.80 -8.74 8.98
N GLY A 53 -14.50 -8.85 7.85
CA GLY A 53 -15.29 -7.76 7.29
C GLY A 53 -14.41 -6.63 6.72
N ARG A 54 -14.99 -5.83 5.81
CA ARG A 54 -14.26 -4.78 5.09
C ARG A 54 -13.81 -3.63 5.99
N GLU A 55 -14.56 -3.34 7.06
CA GLU A 55 -14.21 -2.32 8.04
C GLU A 55 -13.01 -2.74 8.90
N GLY A 56 -12.96 -4.02 9.32
CA GLY A 56 -11.82 -4.60 10.01
C GLY A 56 -10.56 -4.54 9.16
N LEU A 57 -10.64 -4.92 7.88
CA LEU A 57 -9.52 -4.79 6.94
C LEU A 57 -9.04 -3.34 6.81
N LYS A 58 -9.95 -2.39 6.61
CA LYS A 58 -9.61 -0.96 6.49
C LYS A 58 -8.94 -0.43 7.76
N ASN A 59 -9.49 -0.70 8.94
CA ASN A 59 -8.92 -0.25 10.20
C ASN A 59 -7.56 -0.90 10.45
N GLY A 60 -7.40 -2.19 10.12
CA GLY A 60 -6.12 -2.89 10.16
C GLY A 60 -5.07 -2.24 9.28
N HIS A 61 -5.40 -1.92 8.02
CA HIS A 61 -4.49 -1.21 7.13
C HIS A 61 -4.06 0.14 7.70
N MET A 62 -4.99 0.92 8.28
CA MET A 62 -4.67 2.23 8.89
C MET A 62 -3.71 2.09 10.08
N VAL A 63 -3.91 1.10 10.96
CA VAL A 63 -3.04 0.84 12.11
C VAL A 63 -1.65 0.41 11.64
N LEU A 64 -1.58 -0.58 10.74
CA LEU A 64 -0.31 -1.08 10.20
C LEU A 64 0.48 0.04 9.50
N ALA A 65 -0.19 0.85 8.67
CA ALA A 65 0.43 1.98 7.98
C ALA A 65 0.99 3.01 8.96
N SER A 66 0.20 3.36 9.99
CA SER A 66 0.61 4.34 11.00
C SER A 66 1.83 3.86 11.79
N LEU A 67 1.84 2.59 12.20
CA LEU A 67 2.97 1.99 12.90
C LEU A 67 4.21 1.91 12.00
N ALA A 68 4.06 1.51 10.73
CA ALA A 68 5.17 1.43 9.77
C ALA A 68 5.85 2.80 9.60
N ILE A 69 5.06 3.86 9.41
CA ILE A 69 5.56 5.23 9.29
C ILE A 69 6.21 5.70 10.59
N ALA A 70 5.59 5.45 11.74
CA ALA A 70 6.14 5.84 13.04
C ALA A 70 7.52 5.20 13.29
N PHE A 71 7.66 3.89 13.07
CA PHE A 71 8.95 3.21 13.19
C PHE A 71 9.96 3.67 12.12
N GLY A 72 9.52 3.98 10.90
CA GLY A 72 10.36 4.59 9.86
C GLY A 72 10.91 5.96 10.28
N CYS A 73 10.07 6.81 10.88
CA CYS A 73 10.49 8.10 11.44
C CYS A 73 11.47 7.93 12.60
N ILE A 74 11.22 6.99 13.53
CA ILE A 74 12.13 6.67 14.62
C ILE A 74 13.49 6.19 14.07
N HIS A 75 13.48 5.32 13.06
CA HIS A 75 14.68 4.83 12.40
C HIS A 75 15.51 5.98 11.80
N ALA A 76 14.88 6.88 11.06
CA ALA A 76 15.55 8.04 10.46
C ALA A 76 16.06 9.00 11.54
N PHE A 77 15.23 9.33 12.53
CA PHE A 77 15.56 10.26 13.61
C PHE A 77 16.72 9.76 14.49
N ALA A 78 16.85 8.45 14.70
CA ALA A 78 17.91 7.86 15.50
C ALA A 78 19.32 8.31 15.05
N PHE A 79 19.54 8.51 13.74
CA PHE A 79 20.85 8.96 13.24
C PHE A 79 21.22 10.40 13.62
N SER A 80 20.24 11.23 13.98
CA SER A 80 20.50 12.58 14.50
C SER A 80 21.00 12.56 15.94
N LEU A 81 20.79 11.45 16.66
CA LEU A 81 21.21 11.29 18.05
C LEU A 81 22.66 10.81 18.17
N LEU A 82 23.28 10.29 17.10
CA LEU A 82 24.66 9.79 17.15
C LEU A 82 25.63 10.89 17.57
N GLN A 83 26.51 10.59 18.52
CA GLN A 83 27.52 11.53 19.00
C GLN A 83 28.81 11.46 18.17
N GLY A 84 29.18 10.28 17.67
CA GLY A 84 30.40 10.10 16.86
C GLY A 84 30.29 10.56 15.42
N ALA A 85 29.09 10.55 14.85
CA ALA A 85 28.83 10.98 13.48
C ALA A 85 27.35 11.38 13.30
N PRO A 86 26.89 12.47 13.93
CA PRO A 86 25.51 12.92 13.80
C PRO A 86 25.20 13.26 12.35
N LEU A 87 24.08 12.74 11.85
CA LEU A 87 23.50 13.25 10.61
C LEU A 87 22.65 14.48 10.95
N GLY A 88 23.05 15.63 10.40
CA GLY A 88 22.26 16.87 10.55
C GLY A 88 20.88 16.74 9.92
N ILE A 89 19.89 17.45 10.48
CA ILE A 89 18.46 17.37 10.08
C ILE A 89 18.27 17.56 8.57
N ILE A 90 19.05 18.46 7.94
CA ILE A 90 18.99 18.70 6.49
C ILE A 90 19.30 17.42 5.70
N LYS A 91 20.26 16.61 6.14
CA LYS A 91 20.64 15.33 5.50
C LYS A 91 19.59 14.23 5.72
N LEU A 92 18.65 14.40 6.64
CA LEU A 92 17.53 13.48 6.86
C LEU A 92 16.36 13.77 5.92
N ILE A 93 16.27 14.98 5.37
CA ILE A 93 15.16 15.43 4.52
C ILE A 93 15.61 15.50 3.06
N LEU A 94 16.75 16.12 2.78
CA LEU A 94 17.19 16.32 1.41
C LEU A 94 18.15 15.21 0.96
N PRO A 95 17.77 14.40 -0.05
CA PRO A 95 18.66 13.38 -0.58
C PRO A 95 19.89 14.02 -1.25
N PHE A 96 21.02 13.32 -1.21
CA PHE A 96 22.30 13.69 -1.86
C PHE A 96 22.98 14.98 -1.41
N VAL A 97 22.44 15.72 -0.44
CA VAL A 97 23.11 16.90 0.13
C VAL A 97 24.48 16.51 0.69
N ASP A 98 25.50 17.31 0.37
CA ASP A 98 26.91 17.11 0.72
C ASP A 98 27.49 15.75 0.32
N GLY A 99 27.10 15.22 -0.85
CA GLY A 99 27.58 13.92 -1.33
C GLY A 99 26.92 12.72 -0.63
N GLY A 100 25.67 12.89 -0.20
CA GLY A 100 24.90 11.86 0.48
C GLY A 100 24.87 10.52 -0.27
N LEU A 101 25.03 9.42 0.46
CA LEU A 101 25.09 8.08 -0.12
C LEU A 101 23.77 7.69 -0.80
N PHE A 102 23.86 7.07 -1.97
CA PHE A 102 22.72 6.57 -2.73
C PHE A 102 21.76 5.72 -1.89
N ARG A 103 22.31 4.81 -1.07
CA ARG A 103 21.49 3.97 -0.18
C ARG A 103 20.65 4.80 0.80
N HIS A 104 21.13 5.93 1.32
CA HIS A 104 20.37 6.77 2.24
C HIS A 104 19.28 7.55 1.49
N ALA A 105 19.58 8.05 0.29
CA ALA A 105 18.62 8.78 -0.54
C ALA A 105 17.35 7.95 -0.82
N LEU A 106 17.49 6.64 -1.07
CA LEU A 106 16.34 5.75 -1.23
C LEU A 106 15.44 5.71 0.01
N GLY A 107 16.04 5.61 1.21
CA GLY A 107 15.28 5.58 2.46
C GLY A 107 14.53 6.89 2.73
N ILE A 108 15.19 8.03 2.45
CA ILE A 108 14.61 9.37 2.56
C ILE A 108 13.41 9.51 1.63
N LEU A 109 13.61 9.30 0.32
CA LEU A 109 12.54 9.42 -0.67
C LEU A 109 11.36 8.49 -0.40
N GLY A 110 11.63 7.25 0.01
CA GLY A 110 10.59 6.30 0.38
C GLY A 110 9.75 6.79 1.56
N LEU A 111 10.40 7.25 2.64
CA LEU A 111 9.72 7.75 3.84
C LEU A 111 8.95 9.04 3.56
N GLU A 112 9.52 9.98 2.81
CA GLU A 112 8.88 11.24 2.44
C GLU A 112 7.60 11.02 1.63
N VAL A 113 7.63 10.14 0.63
CA VAL A 113 6.44 9.80 -0.15
C VAL A 113 5.39 9.15 0.74
N MET A 114 5.77 8.22 1.63
CA MET A 114 4.82 7.59 2.57
C MET A 114 4.21 8.61 3.54
N LEU A 115 4.98 9.56 4.05
CA LEU A 115 4.50 10.66 4.89
C LEU A 115 3.54 11.58 4.13
N ALA A 116 3.89 11.97 2.89
CA ALA A 116 3.02 12.77 2.05
C ALA A 116 1.69 12.05 1.78
N ILE A 117 1.72 10.74 1.54
CA ILE A 117 0.52 9.92 1.35
C ILE A 117 -0.33 9.90 2.63
N ALA A 118 0.28 9.75 3.81
CA ALA A 118 -0.42 9.76 5.08
C ALA A 118 -1.09 11.12 5.38
N VAL A 119 -0.37 12.22 5.12
CA VAL A 119 -0.92 13.59 5.22
C VAL A 119 -2.09 13.77 4.27
N LEU A 120 -1.95 13.38 3.00
CA LEU A 120 -3.05 13.52 2.04
C LEU A 120 -4.26 12.63 2.40
N ALA A 121 -4.02 11.45 2.97
CA ALA A 121 -5.07 10.54 3.42
C ALA A 121 -5.86 11.05 4.65
N SER A 122 -5.25 11.87 5.51
CA SER A 122 -5.96 12.54 6.60
C SER A 122 -6.82 13.71 6.07
N MET A 123 -6.35 14.38 5.02
CA MET A 123 -7.05 15.48 4.34
C MET A 123 -8.11 15.05 3.33
N ARG A 124 -8.38 13.74 3.19
CA ARG A 124 -9.26 13.15 2.16
C ARG A 124 -10.69 13.72 2.12
N HIS A 125 -11.16 14.35 3.19
CA HIS A 125 -12.48 14.97 3.26
C HIS A 125 -12.55 16.32 2.51
N LYS A 126 -11.39 16.93 2.16
CA LYS A 126 -11.29 18.21 1.45
C LYS A 126 -10.76 18.09 0.02
N VAL A 127 -10.03 17.01 -0.29
CA VAL A 127 -9.36 16.81 -1.58
C VAL A 127 -10.22 15.91 -2.48
N PHE A 128 -10.42 16.29 -3.75
CA PHE A 128 -11.07 15.45 -4.75
C PHE A 128 -10.49 14.02 -4.73
N TYR A 129 -11.29 13.03 -4.33
CA TYR A 129 -10.87 11.66 -4.04
C TYR A 129 -10.01 11.02 -5.16
N ARG A 130 -10.27 11.34 -6.43
CA ARG A 130 -9.46 10.84 -7.57
C ARG A 130 -7.99 11.23 -7.48
N LYS A 131 -7.70 12.48 -7.12
CA LYS A 131 -6.32 12.96 -6.98
C LYS A 131 -5.64 12.26 -5.80
N TRP A 132 -6.39 12.08 -4.71
CA TRP A 132 -5.93 11.31 -3.57
C TRP A 132 -5.60 9.85 -3.93
N LEU A 133 -6.48 9.14 -4.63
CA LEU A 133 -6.27 7.72 -4.94
C LEU A 133 -5.06 7.51 -5.86
N ARG A 134 -4.91 8.35 -6.90
CA ARG A 134 -3.73 8.30 -7.79
C ARG A 134 -2.44 8.58 -7.04
N PHE A 135 -2.46 9.56 -6.13
CA PHE A 135 -1.31 9.84 -5.30
C PHE A 135 -1.03 8.68 -4.33
N HIS A 136 -2.05 8.07 -3.74
CA HIS A 136 -1.87 6.90 -2.88
C HIS A 136 -1.27 5.70 -3.63
N GLN A 137 -1.52 5.54 -4.94
CA GLN A 137 -0.89 4.50 -5.76
C GLN A 137 0.63 4.66 -5.89
N THR A 138 1.19 5.85 -5.66
CA THR A 138 2.66 5.98 -5.60
C THR A 138 3.26 5.26 -4.39
N ALA A 139 2.43 4.77 -3.45
CA ALA A 139 2.86 3.89 -2.37
C ALA A 139 3.57 2.62 -2.89
N TYR A 140 3.15 2.06 -4.03
CA TYR A 140 3.85 0.88 -4.59
C TYR A 140 5.33 1.22 -4.88
N ILE A 141 5.57 2.38 -5.50
CA ILE A 141 6.92 2.86 -5.81
C ILE A 141 7.68 3.16 -4.50
N ALA A 142 7.04 3.85 -3.55
CA ALA A 142 7.67 4.20 -2.27
C ALA A 142 8.09 2.95 -1.47
N VAL A 143 7.22 1.94 -1.40
CA VAL A 143 7.52 0.66 -0.75
C VAL A 143 8.67 -0.05 -1.46
N THR A 144 8.65 -0.14 -2.79
CA THR A 144 9.74 -0.76 -3.57
C THR A 144 11.09 -0.09 -3.27
N ILE A 145 11.15 1.25 -3.34
CA ILE A 145 12.38 2.00 -3.05
C ILE A 145 12.83 1.77 -1.60
N THR A 146 11.91 1.71 -0.63
CA THR A 146 12.22 1.46 0.78
C THR A 146 12.72 0.02 1.03
N VAL A 147 12.19 -0.96 0.30
CA VAL A 147 12.71 -2.33 0.32
C VAL A 147 14.14 -2.37 -0.21
N VAL A 148 14.40 -1.70 -1.34
CA VAL A 148 15.75 -1.61 -1.93
C VAL A 148 16.72 -0.90 -0.97
N HIS A 149 16.29 0.17 -0.31
CA HIS A 149 17.04 0.82 0.78
C HIS A 149 17.42 -0.19 1.88
N SER A 150 16.46 -1.00 2.32
CA SER A 150 16.66 -2.00 3.37
C SER A 150 17.71 -3.05 2.97
N TRP A 151 17.68 -3.49 1.70
CA TRP A 151 18.64 -4.46 1.17
C TRP A 151 20.06 -3.89 1.09
N PHE A 152 20.23 -2.69 0.52
CA PHE A 152 21.53 -2.03 0.51
C PHE A 152 22.03 -1.73 1.93
N GLY A 153 21.11 -1.43 2.85
CA GLY A 153 21.39 -1.31 4.27
C GLY A 153 21.95 -2.59 4.87
N ALA A 154 21.35 -3.76 4.61
CA ALA A 154 21.88 -5.03 5.10
C ALA A 154 23.25 -5.37 4.52
N ILE A 155 23.47 -5.15 3.22
CA ILE A 155 24.74 -5.40 2.56
C ILE A 155 25.84 -4.54 3.21
N ALA A 156 25.60 -3.24 3.35
CA ALA A 156 26.57 -2.31 3.92
C ALA A 156 26.89 -2.58 5.41
N ASN A 157 25.97 -3.21 6.14
CA ASN A 157 26.12 -3.50 7.57
C ASN A 157 26.42 -4.98 7.88
N GLY A 158 26.69 -5.82 6.86
CA GLY A 158 27.00 -7.25 7.05
C GLY A 158 25.84 -8.11 7.58
N ASN A 159 24.60 -7.60 7.54
CA ASN A 159 23.41 -8.25 8.11
C ASN A 159 22.57 -8.97 7.04
N LEU A 160 23.18 -9.41 5.95
CA LEU A 160 22.47 -9.99 4.81
C LEU A 160 21.71 -11.27 5.19
N SER A 161 22.26 -12.10 6.08
CA SER A 161 21.62 -13.35 6.54
C SER A 161 20.27 -13.12 7.24
N VAL A 162 20.18 -12.07 8.06
CA VAL A 162 18.93 -11.70 8.77
C VAL A 162 17.88 -11.21 7.78
N LEU A 163 18.28 -10.41 6.79
CA LEU A 163 17.37 -9.91 5.76
C LEU A 163 16.96 -11.02 4.78
N TRP A 164 17.85 -11.99 4.52
CA TRP A 164 17.57 -13.16 3.69
C TRP A 164 16.51 -14.07 4.32
N LEU A 165 16.59 -14.38 5.61
CA LEU A 165 15.65 -15.31 6.27
C LEU A 165 14.35 -14.62 6.70
N ALA A 166 14.42 -13.48 7.39
CA ALA A 166 13.23 -12.81 7.91
C ALA A 166 12.63 -11.79 6.93
N GLY A 167 13.46 -11.21 6.05
CA GLY A 167 13.02 -10.20 5.09
C GLY A 167 12.35 -10.80 3.86
N LEU A 168 12.89 -11.88 3.28
CA LEU A 168 12.26 -12.57 2.14
C LEU A 168 10.96 -13.28 2.52
N THR A 169 10.90 -13.89 3.71
CA THR A 169 9.69 -14.60 4.18
C THR A 169 8.47 -13.69 4.23
N VAL A 170 8.65 -12.40 4.54
CA VAL A 170 7.57 -11.40 4.51
C VAL A 170 7.45 -10.75 3.13
N LEU A 171 8.56 -10.48 2.44
CA LEU A 171 8.54 -9.80 1.14
C LEU A 171 7.92 -10.64 0.04
N VAL A 172 8.23 -11.93 -0.05
CA VAL A 172 7.73 -12.83 -1.10
C VAL A 172 6.21 -12.86 -1.12
N PRO A 173 5.47 -13.15 -0.02
CA PRO A 173 4.02 -13.13 -0.06
C PRO A 173 3.46 -11.74 -0.36
N THR A 174 4.08 -10.67 0.15
CA THR A 174 3.67 -9.30 -0.19
C THR A 174 3.83 -9.00 -1.68
N ALA A 175 4.97 -9.36 -2.27
CA ALA A 175 5.23 -9.17 -3.70
C ALA A 175 4.28 -10.01 -4.55
N THR A 176 4.05 -11.28 -4.18
CA THR A 176 3.09 -12.16 -4.84
C THR A 176 1.69 -11.57 -4.83
N LEU A 177 1.20 -11.08 -3.68
CA LEU A 177 -0.12 -10.43 -3.58
C LEU A 177 -0.18 -9.14 -4.40
N ALA A 178 0.86 -8.31 -4.31
CA ALA A 178 0.93 -7.05 -5.06
C ALA A 178 0.93 -7.28 -6.57
N LEU A 179 1.65 -8.29 -7.06
CA LEU A 179 1.65 -8.67 -8.48
C LEU A 179 0.33 -9.31 -8.90
N ALA A 180 -0.25 -10.16 -8.06
CA ALA A 180 -1.54 -10.81 -8.33
C ALA A 180 -2.68 -9.80 -8.53
N ARG A 181 -2.59 -8.62 -7.91
CA ARG A 181 -3.53 -7.52 -8.14
C ARG A 181 -3.62 -7.08 -9.61
N PHE A 182 -2.52 -7.19 -10.36
CA PHE A 182 -2.46 -6.77 -11.76
C PHE A 182 -2.82 -7.90 -12.74
N LEU A 183 -3.08 -9.11 -12.25
CA LEU A 183 -3.50 -10.23 -13.09
C LEU A 183 -4.99 -10.15 -13.44
N PRO A 184 -5.37 -10.52 -14.69
CA PRO A 184 -6.77 -10.57 -15.07
C PRO A 184 -7.52 -11.65 -14.26
N PRO A 185 -8.84 -11.48 -14.00
CA PRO A 185 -9.63 -12.39 -13.19
C PRO A 185 -9.58 -13.85 -13.65
N GLU A 186 -9.49 -14.08 -14.97
CA GLU A 186 -9.40 -15.40 -15.59
C GLU A 186 -8.19 -16.20 -15.09
N VAL A 187 -7.05 -15.54 -14.97
CA VAL A 187 -5.80 -16.15 -14.48
C VAL A 187 -5.91 -16.44 -12.98
N LEU A 188 -6.54 -15.54 -12.22
CA LEU A 188 -6.76 -15.70 -10.78
C LEU A 188 -7.71 -16.85 -10.45
N VAL A 189 -8.76 -17.05 -11.25
CA VAL A 189 -9.66 -18.22 -11.16
C VAL A 189 -8.91 -19.50 -11.52
N ARG A 190 -8.09 -19.47 -12.58
CA ARG A 190 -7.29 -20.63 -13.00
C ARG A 190 -6.28 -21.08 -11.95
N ILE A 191 -5.73 -20.15 -11.17
CA ILE A 191 -4.80 -20.40 -10.07
C ILE A 191 -5.54 -20.74 -8.76
N GLY A 192 -6.89 -20.68 -8.75
CA GLY A 192 -7.72 -21.02 -7.58
C GLY A 192 -7.72 -19.94 -6.49
N MET A 193 -7.27 -18.72 -6.79
CA MET A 193 -7.33 -17.58 -5.85
C MET A 193 -8.71 -16.92 -5.79
N LEU A 194 -9.55 -17.17 -6.80
CA LEU A 194 -10.92 -16.69 -6.89
C LEU A 194 -11.83 -17.88 -7.20
N ASP A 195 -12.94 -17.97 -6.46
CA ASP A 195 -14.01 -18.89 -6.83
C ASP A 195 -14.58 -18.47 -8.19
N PRO A 196 -14.69 -19.38 -9.18
CA PRO A 196 -15.45 -19.09 -10.39
C PRO A 196 -16.87 -18.68 -9.99
N GLU A 197 -17.38 -17.61 -10.59
CA GLU A 197 -18.75 -17.15 -10.32
C GLU A 197 -19.72 -18.33 -10.48
N ARG A 198 -20.52 -18.56 -9.43
CA ARG A 198 -21.59 -19.56 -9.43
C ARG A 198 -22.65 -19.08 -10.43
N GLY A 199 -22.54 -19.52 -11.67
CA GLY A 199 -23.44 -19.14 -12.76
C GLY A 199 -22.91 -19.37 -14.18
N LYS A 200 -21.61 -19.62 -14.38
CA LYS A 200 -21.06 -19.87 -15.72
C LYS A 200 -20.79 -21.35 -15.98
N GLU A 201 -21.80 -22.08 -16.45
CA GLU A 201 -21.51 -23.24 -17.31
C GLU A 201 -21.02 -22.69 -18.67
N PRO A 202 -19.93 -23.22 -19.23
CA PRO A 202 -19.46 -22.80 -20.55
C PRO A 202 -20.36 -23.43 -21.61
N GLY A 203 -21.47 -22.76 -21.93
CA GLY A 203 -22.42 -23.21 -22.93
C GLY A 203 -23.35 -22.10 -23.39
N VAL A 204 -22.98 -21.48 -24.51
CA VAL A 204 -23.81 -20.78 -25.52
C VAL A 204 -25.24 -20.41 -25.10
N GLY A 205 -25.43 -19.15 -24.69
CA GLY A 205 -26.69 -18.44 -24.73
C GLY A 205 -26.44 -17.05 -25.29
N GLU A 206 -26.96 -16.76 -26.48
CA GLU A 206 -26.90 -15.42 -27.06
C GLU A 206 -27.89 -14.51 -26.32
N GLY A 207 -27.37 -13.54 -25.57
CA GLY A 207 -28.16 -12.45 -24.96
C GLY A 207 -28.21 -12.42 -23.44
N ASP A 208 -27.07 -12.45 -22.74
CA ASP A 208 -27.06 -12.14 -21.31
C ASP A 208 -27.35 -10.64 -21.12
N ALA A 209 -28.32 -10.30 -20.26
CA ALA A 209 -28.69 -8.92 -19.96
C ALA A 209 -28.33 -8.57 -18.51
N MET A 210 -27.44 -7.58 -18.33
CA MET A 210 -27.07 -7.05 -17.02
C MET A 210 -27.85 -5.78 -16.70
N ASP A 211 -28.35 -5.68 -15.47
CA ASP A 211 -28.93 -4.47 -14.88
C ASP A 211 -28.07 -4.01 -13.70
N VAL A 212 -27.53 -2.79 -13.78
CA VAL A 212 -26.70 -2.15 -12.77
C VAL A 212 -27.55 -1.10 -12.05
N SER A 213 -27.53 -1.11 -10.72
CA SER A 213 -28.14 -0.05 -9.91
C SER A 213 -27.17 0.43 -8.83
N VAL A 214 -27.28 1.72 -8.47
CA VAL A 214 -26.47 2.33 -7.42
C VAL A 214 -27.38 2.95 -6.36
N ASN A 215 -27.28 2.47 -5.13
CA ASN A 215 -27.96 3.04 -3.98
C ASN A 215 -27.31 4.40 -3.62
N ASN A 216 -28.03 5.49 -3.91
CA ASN A 216 -27.54 6.85 -3.68
C ASN A 216 -27.41 7.24 -2.20
N GLU A 217 -28.15 6.61 -1.29
CA GLU A 217 -28.02 6.84 0.15
C GLU A 217 -26.74 6.22 0.72
N LYS A 218 -26.30 5.09 0.15
CA LYS A 218 -25.02 4.46 0.50
C LYS A 218 -23.85 5.04 -0.30
N CYS A 219 -24.09 5.55 -1.51
CA CYS A 219 -23.02 5.98 -2.40
C CYS A 219 -22.39 7.31 -1.95
N HIS A 220 -21.19 7.22 -1.37
CA HIS A 220 -20.40 8.40 -0.99
C HIS A 220 -19.51 8.94 -2.14
N ARG A 221 -19.76 8.50 -3.38
CA ARG A 221 -19.10 9.02 -4.61
C ARG A 221 -17.57 8.98 -4.57
N TYR A 222 -17.01 7.93 -3.98
CA TYR A 222 -15.57 7.68 -4.01
C TYR A 222 -15.04 7.47 -5.44
N GLY A 223 -15.84 6.98 -6.39
CA GLY A 223 -15.38 6.87 -7.77
C GLY A 223 -14.43 5.72 -8.06
N THR A 224 -14.27 4.80 -7.11
CA THR A 224 -13.63 3.50 -7.36
C THR A 224 -14.32 2.77 -8.51
N CYS A 225 -15.65 2.87 -8.63
CA CYS A 225 -16.40 2.25 -9.73
C CYS A 225 -15.99 2.75 -11.12
N GLN A 226 -15.66 4.04 -11.25
CA GLN A 226 -15.14 4.59 -12.52
C GLN A 226 -13.69 4.16 -12.77
N ALA A 227 -12.87 3.99 -11.74
CA ALA A 227 -11.51 3.51 -11.92
C ALA A 227 -11.48 2.06 -12.45
N GLU A 228 -12.43 1.23 -12.00
CA GLU A 228 -12.55 -0.16 -12.43
C GLU A 228 -13.29 -0.31 -13.78
N ALA A 229 -14.28 0.54 -14.04
CA ALA A 229 -15.13 0.46 -15.23
C ALA A 229 -15.49 1.87 -15.73
N PRO A 230 -14.53 2.60 -16.34
CA PRO A 230 -14.71 3.99 -16.75
C PRO A 230 -15.78 4.17 -17.83
N ASP A 231 -15.99 3.15 -18.65
CA ASP A 231 -17.00 3.14 -19.71
C ASP A 231 -18.42 2.83 -19.17
N VAL A 232 -18.50 2.32 -17.93
CA VAL A 232 -19.78 2.01 -17.25
C VAL A 232 -20.15 3.08 -16.23
N PHE A 233 -19.19 3.63 -15.48
CA PHE A 233 -19.42 4.59 -14.41
C PHE A 233 -18.60 5.86 -14.63
N GLN A 234 -19.25 7.01 -14.60
CA GLN A 234 -18.62 8.32 -14.73
C GLN A 234 -19.11 9.28 -13.64
N LEU A 235 -18.19 9.73 -12.79
CA LEU A 235 -18.40 10.87 -11.92
C LEU A 235 -18.16 12.17 -12.73
N ILE A 236 -19.17 13.01 -12.83
CA ILE A 236 -19.01 14.34 -13.42
C ILE A 236 -18.53 15.34 -12.36
N GLU A 237 -18.08 16.53 -12.79
CA GLU A 237 -17.39 17.51 -11.94
C GLU A 237 -18.20 17.95 -10.71
N ASP A 238 -19.53 17.95 -10.79
CA ASP A 238 -20.45 18.22 -9.66
C ASP A 238 -20.63 17.05 -8.69
N ASN A 239 -19.70 16.08 -8.71
CA ASN A 239 -19.71 14.91 -7.85
C ASN A 239 -20.96 14.02 -8.05
N ARG A 240 -21.67 14.15 -9.17
CA ARG A 240 -22.81 13.27 -9.54
C ARG A 240 -22.28 12.03 -10.25
N LEU A 241 -22.74 10.85 -9.86
CA LEU A 241 -22.42 9.61 -10.55
C LEU A 241 -23.43 9.38 -11.67
N THR A 242 -22.94 9.33 -12.89
CA THR A 242 -23.65 8.83 -14.07
C THR A 242 -23.15 7.42 -14.36
N TYR A 243 -24.02 6.52 -14.79
CA TYR A 243 -23.62 5.16 -15.11
C TYR A 243 -24.59 4.51 -16.09
N ASN A 244 -24.09 3.59 -16.91
CA ASN A 244 -24.92 2.80 -17.79
C ASN A 244 -25.62 1.70 -16.98
N ARG A 245 -26.95 1.78 -16.88
CA ARG A 245 -27.77 0.78 -16.18
C ARG A 245 -27.78 -0.57 -16.89
N ARG A 246 -27.55 -0.59 -18.20
CA ARG A 246 -27.52 -1.80 -19.02
C ARG A 246 -26.27 -1.76 -19.90
N PRO A 247 -25.08 -2.00 -19.31
CA PRO A 247 -23.85 -2.03 -20.08
C PRO A 247 -23.92 -3.13 -21.16
N PRO A 248 -23.20 -3.00 -22.29
CA PRO A 248 -23.02 -4.10 -23.23
C PRO A 248 -22.21 -5.24 -22.59
N GLU A 249 -22.33 -6.45 -23.16
CA GLU A 249 -21.71 -7.68 -22.63
C GLU A 249 -20.18 -7.55 -22.44
N GLU A 250 -19.51 -6.79 -23.32
CA GLU A 250 -18.07 -6.47 -23.24
C GLU A 250 -17.65 -5.80 -21.92
N HIS A 251 -18.59 -5.11 -21.24
CA HIS A 251 -18.34 -4.40 -20.00
C HIS A 251 -18.82 -5.14 -18.74
N PHE A 252 -19.40 -6.34 -18.86
CA PHE A 252 -19.92 -7.09 -17.72
C PHE A 252 -18.85 -7.40 -16.67
N ALA A 253 -17.69 -7.87 -17.10
CA ALA A 253 -16.58 -8.18 -16.20
C ALA A 253 -16.10 -6.93 -15.43
N GLN A 254 -16.04 -5.77 -16.11
CA GLN A 254 -15.65 -4.50 -15.51
C GLN A 254 -16.72 -4.00 -14.53
N ALA A 255 -18.02 -4.10 -14.87
CA ALA A 255 -19.12 -3.74 -13.98
C ALA A 255 -19.07 -4.56 -12.68
N ARG A 256 -18.82 -5.87 -12.77
CA ARG A 256 -18.64 -6.75 -11.60
C ARG A 256 -17.40 -6.38 -10.79
N ALA A 257 -16.29 -6.02 -11.44
CA ALA A 257 -15.11 -5.49 -10.76
C ALA A 257 -15.42 -4.19 -9.99
N ALA A 258 -16.13 -3.25 -10.61
CA ALA A 258 -16.60 -2.02 -9.99
C ALA A 258 -17.51 -2.27 -8.78
N GLN A 259 -18.41 -3.25 -8.87
CA GLN A 259 -19.25 -3.67 -7.74
C GLN A 259 -18.41 -4.17 -6.56
N ARG A 260 -17.45 -5.08 -6.80
CA ARG A 260 -16.53 -5.61 -5.77
C ARG A 260 -15.64 -4.52 -5.16
N ALA A 261 -15.22 -3.57 -5.98
CA ALA A 261 -14.36 -2.47 -5.54
C ALA A 261 -15.13 -1.36 -4.80
N CYS A 262 -16.47 -1.30 -4.93
CA CYS A 262 -17.30 -0.26 -4.31
C CYS A 262 -17.18 -0.28 -2.77
N PRO A 263 -16.55 0.73 -2.13
CA PRO A 263 -16.29 0.69 -0.69
C PRO A 263 -17.57 0.71 0.16
N MET A 264 -18.63 1.34 -0.34
CA MET A 264 -19.91 1.49 0.37
C MET A 264 -20.91 0.38 0.04
N ARG A 265 -20.54 -0.59 -0.81
CA ARG A 265 -21.47 -1.62 -1.33
C ARG A 265 -22.76 -1.00 -1.88
N ALA A 266 -22.60 0.13 -2.57
CA ALA A 266 -23.72 0.87 -3.15
C ALA A 266 -24.15 0.28 -4.49
N ILE A 267 -23.35 -0.56 -5.13
CA ILE A 267 -23.62 -1.11 -6.47
C ILE A 267 -24.29 -2.48 -6.34
N GLU A 268 -25.43 -2.64 -6.99
CA GLU A 268 -26.15 -3.91 -7.13
C GLU A 268 -26.19 -4.28 -8.61
N ILE A 269 -25.86 -5.53 -8.92
CA ILE A 269 -25.89 -6.08 -10.28
C ILE A 269 -26.91 -7.21 -10.29
N ARG A 270 -27.81 -7.19 -11.27
CA ARG A 270 -28.77 -8.26 -11.55
C ARG A 270 -28.56 -8.76 -12.96
N GLU A 271 -28.30 -10.05 -13.10
CA GLU A 271 -28.11 -10.71 -14.39
C GLU A 271 -29.40 -11.44 -14.77
N ARG A 272 -29.78 -11.31 -16.03
CA ARG A 272 -30.89 -12.04 -16.65
C ARG A 272 -30.32 -12.81 -17.82
N VAL A 273 -30.36 -14.13 -17.71
CA VAL A 273 -30.24 -15.02 -18.87
C VAL A 273 -31.54 -14.86 -19.65
N LYS A 274 -31.46 -14.57 -20.95
CA LYS A 274 -32.64 -14.60 -21.82
C LYS A 274 -33.00 -16.04 -22.19
#